data_AF-A0A9W4PGY7-F1
#
_entry.id   AF-A0A9W4PGY7-F1
#
_cell.length_a   1.000
_cell.length_b   1.000
_cell.length_c   1.000
_cell.angle_alpha   90.00
_cell.angle_beta   90.00
_cell.angle_gamma   90.00
#
_symmetry.space_group_name_H-M   'P 1'
#
loop_
_entity.id
_entity.type
_entity.pdbx_description
1 polymer ?
#
loop_
_entity_poly.entity_id
_entity_poly.type
_entity_poly.pdbx_seq_one_letter_code
_entity_poly.pdbx_strand_id
1 'polypeptide(L)'
;MFRNVAELVELAESKQVKIAEIMILQEMEFSGLSREQIIEKMDRNLTVMEQAVERGLKGVQSVTGLTGGDAVLLQNYIKSGKALAGNLLLDAVSKAVATNEVNAAMGMICATPTAGSAGVVPGTLFAVKEKLNPTRAEMIEFLFTSAAFGFVVANNASISGAAGGCQAEVGSASGMAAAAIVELAGGTPSQAAEAMAITLKNMLGLVCDPVAGLVEVPCVKRNAMGASNAITAADMALAGITSRIPCDEVIDAMYKIGLTMPVALRETAEGGLAATPTGRRLAKEIFGSYK
;
A
#
# COMPACT_ATOMS: atom_id res chain seq x y z
N MET A 1 16.77 11.69 -14.23
CA MET A 1 16.48 11.07 -12.92
C MET A 1 15.75 12.10 -12.05
N PHE A 2 14.67 11.71 -11.38
CA PHE A 2 13.95 12.55 -10.42
C PHE A 2 14.34 12.18 -8.99
N ARG A 3 14.32 13.15 -8.07
CA ARG A 3 14.70 12.96 -6.66
C ARG A 3 13.52 13.11 -5.70
N ASN A 4 12.52 13.88 -6.10
CA ASN A 4 11.34 14.21 -5.30
C ASN A 4 10.08 14.20 -6.19
N VAL A 5 8.90 14.32 -5.59
CA VAL A 5 7.63 14.29 -6.30
C VAL A 5 7.49 15.49 -7.24
N ALA A 6 7.91 16.68 -6.82
CA ALA A 6 7.86 17.87 -7.67
C ALA A 6 8.63 17.68 -8.99
N GLU A 7 9.86 17.17 -8.94
CA GLU A 7 10.68 16.86 -10.12
C GLU A 7 10.04 15.75 -10.98
N LEU A 8 9.44 14.73 -10.35
CA LEU A 8 8.74 13.67 -11.05
C LEU A 8 7.56 14.21 -11.86
N VAL A 9 6.74 15.06 -11.24
CA VAL A 9 5.57 15.69 -11.86
C VAL A 9 6.01 16.63 -12.99
N GLU A 10 6.96 17.53 -12.73
CA GLU A 10 7.48 18.47 -13.73
C GLU A 10 8.04 17.73 -14.95
N LEU A 11 8.77 16.63 -14.74
CA LEU A 11 9.34 15.84 -15.82
C LEU A 11 8.27 15.13 -16.66
N ALA A 12 7.23 14.58 -16.02
CA ALA A 12 6.13 13.92 -16.70
C ALA A 12 5.30 14.93 -17.52
N GLU A 13 4.97 16.08 -16.94
CA GLU A 13 4.16 17.12 -17.59
C GLU A 13 4.89 17.81 -18.73
N SER A 14 6.15 18.20 -18.53
CA SER A 14 6.96 18.86 -19.57
C SER A 14 7.19 17.97 -20.79
N LYS A 15 7.29 16.65 -20.59
CA LYS A 15 7.43 15.65 -21.66
C LYS A 15 6.10 15.15 -22.21
N GLN A 16 4.98 15.50 -21.57
CA GLN A 16 3.64 15.02 -21.91
C GLN A 16 3.55 13.48 -21.92
N VAL A 17 4.15 12.84 -20.91
CA VAL A 17 4.13 11.39 -20.72
C VAL A 17 3.58 11.03 -19.34
N LYS A 18 3.18 9.76 -19.19
CA LYS A 18 2.78 9.20 -17.89
C LYS A 18 3.97 9.17 -16.91
N ILE A 19 3.70 9.24 -15.62
CA ILE A 19 4.66 8.98 -14.53
C ILE A 19 5.28 7.59 -14.69
N ALA A 20 4.49 6.59 -15.09
CA ALA A 20 4.98 5.25 -15.40
C ALA A 20 6.18 5.26 -16.38
N GLU A 21 6.10 6.08 -17.44
CA GLU A 21 7.17 6.19 -18.44
C GLU A 21 8.45 6.77 -17.84
N ILE A 22 8.33 7.79 -16.99
CA ILE A 22 9.47 8.38 -16.28
C ILE A 22 10.18 7.33 -15.41
N MET A 23 9.41 6.51 -14.70
CA MET A 23 9.97 5.45 -13.85
C MET A 23 10.62 4.33 -14.68
N ILE A 24 10.03 3.94 -15.81
CA ILE A 24 10.63 2.95 -16.72
C ILE A 24 11.99 3.43 -17.22
N LEU A 25 12.07 4.69 -17.68
CA LEU A 25 13.33 5.27 -18.17
C LEU A 25 14.39 5.34 -17.05
N GLN A 26 13.98 5.68 -15.83
CA GLN A 26 14.88 5.70 -14.68
C GLN A 26 15.40 4.30 -14.31
N GLU A 27 14.53 3.29 -14.35
CA GLU A 27 14.93 1.89 -14.10
C GLU A 27 15.88 1.37 -15.19
N MET A 28 15.66 1.74 -16.46
CA MET A 28 16.57 1.41 -17.56
C MET A 28 17.95 2.02 -17.33
N GLU A 29 18.01 3.30 -16.96
CA GLU A 29 19.26 4.01 -16.68
C GLU A 29 20.01 3.40 -15.48
N PHE A 30 19.29 3.06 -14.40
CA PHE A 30 19.88 2.53 -13.18
C PHE A 30 20.35 1.06 -13.31
N SER A 31 19.53 0.21 -13.92
CA SER A 31 19.80 -1.24 -14.01
C SER A 31 20.64 -1.63 -15.23
N GLY A 32 20.68 -0.78 -16.27
CA GLY A 32 21.27 -1.11 -17.57
C GLY A 32 20.47 -2.15 -18.38
N LEU A 33 19.28 -2.55 -17.92
CA LEU A 33 18.42 -3.51 -18.60
C LEU A 33 17.62 -2.84 -19.73
N SER A 34 17.23 -3.64 -20.72
CA SER A 34 16.32 -3.16 -21.77
C SER A 34 14.91 -2.93 -21.22
N ARG A 35 14.12 -2.14 -21.95
CA ARG A 35 12.71 -1.88 -21.62
C ARG A 35 11.93 -3.18 -21.49
N GLU A 36 12.11 -4.10 -22.42
CA GLU A 36 11.41 -5.38 -22.48
C GLU A 36 11.69 -6.22 -21.24
N GLN A 37 12.95 -6.26 -20.79
CA GLN A 37 13.35 -6.99 -19.59
C GLN A 37 12.73 -6.39 -18.32
N ILE A 38 12.65 -5.06 -18.23
CA ILE A 38 12.04 -4.34 -17.11
C ILE A 38 10.53 -4.58 -17.06
N ILE A 39 9.85 -4.48 -18.21
CA ILE A 39 8.43 -4.78 -18.33
C ILE A 39 8.15 -6.25 -17.98
N GLU A 40 8.94 -7.20 -18.47
CA GLU A 40 8.78 -8.62 -18.17
C GLU A 40 8.93 -8.90 -16.66
N LYS A 41 9.91 -8.27 -16.01
CA LYS A 41 10.11 -8.41 -14.55
C LYS A 41 8.91 -7.85 -13.78
N MET A 42 8.38 -6.70 -14.19
CA MET A 42 7.20 -6.12 -13.55
C MET A 42 5.94 -6.96 -13.80
N ASP A 43 5.80 -7.57 -14.97
CA ASP A 43 4.69 -8.48 -15.28
C ASP A 43 4.70 -9.74 -14.41
N ARG A 44 5.90 -10.27 -14.09
CA ARG A 44 6.04 -11.36 -13.10
C ARG A 44 5.56 -10.93 -11.72
N ASN A 45 5.90 -9.71 -11.28
CA ASN A 45 5.41 -9.17 -10.01
C ASN A 45 3.88 -9.05 -10.00
N LEU A 46 3.30 -8.53 -11.09
CA LEU A 46 1.85 -8.42 -11.24
C LEU A 46 1.16 -9.78 -11.21
N THR A 47 1.77 -10.80 -11.82
CA THR A 47 1.26 -12.18 -11.77
C THR A 47 1.25 -12.74 -10.34
N VAL A 48 2.31 -12.51 -9.56
CA VAL A 48 2.36 -12.91 -8.14
C VAL A 48 1.26 -12.19 -7.34
N MET A 49 1.06 -10.90 -7.60
CA MET A 49 -0.01 -10.12 -6.96
C MET A 49 -1.41 -10.68 -7.28
N GLU A 50 -1.68 -11.01 -8.55
CA GLU A 50 -2.94 -11.61 -9.00
C GLU A 50 -3.20 -12.94 -8.28
N GLN A 51 -2.20 -13.82 -8.28
CA GLN A 51 -2.28 -15.13 -7.62
C GLN A 51 -2.50 -15.00 -6.11
N ALA A 52 -1.86 -14.03 -5.44
CA ALA A 52 -2.05 -13.79 -4.02
C ALA A 52 -3.48 -13.33 -3.69
N VAL A 53 -4.04 -12.41 -4.48
CA VAL A 53 -5.44 -11.97 -4.33
C VAL A 53 -6.39 -13.15 -4.54
N GLU A 54 -6.26 -13.89 -5.64
CA GLU A 54 -7.11 -15.04 -5.94
C GLU A 54 -7.06 -16.12 -4.85
N ARG A 55 -5.86 -16.40 -4.33
CA ARG A 55 -5.67 -17.37 -3.25
C ARG A 55 -6.34 -16.91 -1.97
N GLY A 56 -6.16 -15.66 -1.55
CA GLY A 56 -6.77 -15.14 -0.33
C GLY A 56 -8.29 -15.08 -0.40
N LEU A 57 -8.86 -14.76 -1.57
CA LEU A 57 -10.31 -14.75 -1.79
C LEU A 57 -10.96 -16.15 -1.74
N LYS A 58 -10.17 -17.23 -1.90
CA LYS A 58 -10.61 -18.61 -1.67
C LYS A 58 -10.58 -19.02 -0.19
N GLY A 59 -10.03 -18.16 0.68
CA GLY A 59 -9.84 -18.41 2.09
C GLY A 59 -8.46 -19.02 2.38
N VAL A 60 -7.75 -18.42 3.32
CA VAL A 60 -6.48 -18.91 3.87
C VAL A 60 -6.48 -18.66 5.38
N GLN A 61 -5.64 -19.37 6.11
CA GLN A 61 -5.47 -19.19 7.55
C GLN A 61 -3.99 -19.04 7.89
N SER A 62 -3.68 -18.09 8.76
CA SER A 62 -2.35 -17.90 9.34
C SER A 62 -1.89 -19.12 10.13
N VAL A 63 -0.58 -19.26 10.30
CA VAL A 63 0.02 -20.33 11.09
C VAL A 63 -0.41 -20.25 12.56
N THR A 64 -0.65 -19.03 13.07
CA THR A 64 -1.07 -18.81 14.47
C THR A 64 -2.58 -18.94 14.67
N GLY A 65 -3.36 -18.87 13.59
CA GLY A 65 -4.82 -18.83 13.64
C GLY A 65 -5.41 -17.47 14.02
N LEU A 66 -4.60 -16.42 14.25
CA LEU A 66 -5.09 -15.09 14.60
C LEU A 66 -5.80 -14.39 13.44
N THR A 67 -5.38 -14.67 12.22
CA THR A 67 -5.96 -14.10 11.00
C THR A 67 -6.28 -15.16 9.95
N GLY A 68 -7.32 -14.93 9.16
CA GLY A 68 -7.71 -15.76 8.03
C GLY A 68 -9.21 -15.79 7.77
N GLY A 69 -9.60 -15.70 6.49
CA GLY A 69 -11.00 -15.82 6.06
C GLY A 69 -11.79 -14.50 6.08
N ASP A 70 -11.21 -13.39 6.55
CA ASP A 70 -11.89 -12.10 6.59
C ASP A 70 -12.18 -11.58 5.17
N ALA A 71 -11.33 -11.90 4.20
CA ALA A 71 -11.58 -11.57 2.80
C ALA A 71 -12.87 -12.24 2.27
N VAL A 72 -13.09 -13.50 2.65
CA VAL A 72 -14.30 -14.26 2.28
C VAL A 72 -15.53 -13.69 2.97
N LEU A 73 -15.41 -13.33 4.25
CA LEU A 73 -16.49 -12.67 5.00
C LEU A 73 -16.91 -11.36 4.33
N LEU A 74 -15.94 -10.52 3.93
CA LEU A 74 -16.21 -9.27 3.22
C LEU A 74 -16.87 -9.51 1.85
N GLN A 75 -16.39 -10.46 1.07
CA GLN A 75 -16.99 -10.81 -0.22
C GLN A 75 -18.44 -11.29 -0.09
N ASN A 76 -18.74 -12.10 0.93
CA ASN A 76 -20.11 -12.53 1.23
C ASN A 76 -20.99 -11.37 1.66
N TYR A 77 -20.45 -10.44 2.46
CA TYR A 77 -21.17 -9.23 2.86
C TYR A 77 -21.48 -8.31 1.67
N ILE A 78 -20.54 -8.10 0.74
CA ILE A 78 -20.76 -7.37 -0.52
C ILE A 78 -21.89 -8.03 -1.33
N LYS A 79 -21.83 -9.34 -1.53
CA LYS A 79 -22.85 -10.11 -2.27
C LYS A 79 -24.24 -10.06 -1.64
N SER A 80 -24.33 -9.81 -0.34
CA SER A 80 -25.62 -9.68 0.34
C SER A 80 -26.41 -8.42 -0.03
N GLY A 81 -25.76 -7.45 -0.69
CA GLY A 81 -26.38 -6.16 -1.04
C GLY A 81 -26.59 -5.21 0.15
N LYS A 82 -26.06 -5.55 1.33
CA LYS A 82 -26.22 -4.79 2.58
C LYS A 82 -25.02 -3.89 2.92
N ALA A 83 -24.06 -3.79 2.02
CA ALA A 83 -22.86 -2.98 2.18
C ALA A 83 -23.19 -1.51 2.43
N LEU A 84 -22.57 -0.90 3.45
CA LEU A 84 -22.71 0.53 3.73
C LEU A 84 -21.86 1.39 2.79
N ALA A 85 -20.63 0.95 2.51
CA ALA A 85 -19.74 1.61 1.56
C ALA A 85 -19.98 1.08 0.14
N GLY A 86 -19.56 1.85 -0.87
CA GLY A 86 -19.69 1.45 -2.26
C GLY A 86 -18.95 0.14 -2.58
N ASN A 87 -19.53 -0.66 -3.49
CA ASN A 87 -19.02 -1.99 -3.83
C ASN A 87 -17.55 -1.98 -4.25
N LEU A 88 -17.11 -1.00 -5.05
CA LEU A 88 -15.71 -0.90 -5.48
C LEU A 88 -14.76 -0.71 -4.30
N LEU A 89 -15.12 0.15 -3.34
CA LEU A 89 -14.29 0.42 -2.17
C LEU A 89 -14.19 -0.83 -1.28
N LEU A 90 -15.32 -1.52 -1.04
CA LEU A 90 -15.29 -2.75 -0.25
C LEU A 90 -14.59 -3.90 -0.97
N ASP A 91 -14.67 -3.95 -2.30
CA ASP A 91 -13.93 -4.93 -3.08
C ASP A 91 -12.42 -4.70 -2.97
N ALA A 92 -11.96 -3.45 -3.05
CA ALA A 92 -10.55 -3.08 -2.80
C ALA A 92 -10.10 -3.48 -1.38
N VAL A 93 -10.93 -3.20 -0.38
CA VAL A 93 -10.71 -3.62 1.01
C VAL A 93 -10.58 -5.14 1.11
N SER A 94 -11.50 -5.90 0.51
CA SER A 94 -11.49 -7.36 0.58
C SER A 94 -10.27 -7.98 -0.10
N LYS A 95 -9.83 -7.42 -1.23
CA LYS A 95 -8.66 -7.88 -1.98
C LYS A 95 -7.37 -7.53 -1.24
N ALA A 96 -7.29 -6.36 -0.59
CA ALA A 96 -6.17 -6.00 0.25
C ALA A 96 -6.05 -6.92 1.49
N VAL A 97 -7.18 -7.25 2.12
CA VAL A 97 -7.24 -8.27 3.17
C VAL A 97 -6.76 -9.62 2.63
N ALA A 98 -7.31 -10.08 1.50
CA ALA A 98 -6.96 -11.36 0.88
C ALA A 98 -5.44 -11.54 0.71
N THR A 99 -4.76 -10.56 0.11
CA THR A 99 -3.31 -10.59 -0.07
C THR A 99 -2.56 -10.64 1.26
N ASN A 100 -2.97 -9.85 2.25
CA ASN A 100 -2.30 -9.85 3.55
C ASN A 100 -2.58 -11.11 4.38
N GLU A 101 -3.73 -11.75 4.21
CA GLU A 101 -3.99 -13.07 4.79
C GLU A 101 -3.10 -14.14 4.16
N VAL A 102 -2.80 -14.05 2.85
CA VAL A 102 -1.81 -14.92 2.19
C VAL A 102 -0.41 -14.70 2.77
N ASN A 103 -0.02 -13.45 3.01
CA ASN A 103 1.25 -13.13 3.69
C ASN A 103 1.30 -13.75 5.10
N ALA A 104 0.25 -13.59 5.91
CA ALA A 104 0.14 -14.17 7.25
C ALA A 104 0.15 -15.71 7.24
N ALA A 105 -0.32 -16.33 6.15
CA ALA A 105 -0.24 -17.76 5.90
C ALA A 105 1.10 -18.22 5.30
N MET A 106 2.12 -17.36 5.29
CA MET A 106 3.46 -17.62 4.71
C MET A 106 3.40 -17.98 3.22
N GLY A 107 2.39 -17.49 2.51
CA GLY A 107 2.28 -17.62 1.06
C GLY A 107 3.16 -16.61 0.31
N MET A 108 3.34 -16.85 -0.99
CA MET A 108 4.09 -15.95 -1.85
C MET A 108 3.28 -14.67 -2.11
N ILE A 109 3.91 -13.52 -1.89
CA ILE A 109 3.36 -12.18 -2.13
C ILE A 109 4.42 -11.30 -2.81
N CYS A 110 3.99 -10.13 -3.31
CA CYS A 110 4.89 -9.09 -3.79
C CYS A 110 4.91 -7.92 -2.79
N ALA A 111 6.08 -7.58 -2.24
CA ALA A 111 6.21 -6.51 -1.25
C ALA A 111 5.95 -5.13 -1.87
N THR A 112 5.12 -4.31 -1.21
CA THR A 112 4.78 -2.96 -1.70
C THR A 112 4.54 -1.96 -0.54
N PRO A 113 5.56 -1.21 -0.05
CA PRO A 113 6.99 -1.48 -0.22
C PRO A 113 7.49 -2.64 0.67
N THR A 114 6.76 -3.02 1.72
CA THR A 114 7.13 -4.15 2.60
C THR A 114 6.13 -5.30 2.49
N ALA A 115 6.45 -6.44 3.09
CA ALA A 115 5.52 -7.56 3.22
C ALA A 115 4.29 -7.17 4.07
N GLY A 116 4.46 -6.27 5.05
CA GLY A 116 3.41 -5.80 5.93
C GLY A 116 2.33 -4.97 5.25
N SER A 117 2.69 -4.27 4.18
CA SER A 117 1.80 -3.42 3.38
C SER A 117 1.46 -3.98 2.00
N ALA A 118 1.78 -5.25 1.75
CA ALA A 118 1.73 -5.88 0.44
C ALA A 118 0.32 -5.94 -0.19
N GLY A 119 -0.74 -5.76 0.59
CA GLY A 119 -2.11 -5.87 0.11
C GLY A 119 -2.67 -4.61 -0.53
N VAL A 120 -2.14 -3.42 -0.22
CA VAL A 120 -2.79 -2.15 -0.65
C VAL A 120 -2.75 -1.97 -2.18
N VAL A 121 -1.57 -2.06 -2.78
CA VAL A 121 -1.37 -1.88 -4.23
C VAL A 121 -2.18 -2.90 -5.05
N PRO A 122 -2.08 -4.23 -4.81
CA PRO A 122 -2.88 -5.18 -5.57
C PRO A 122 -4.37 -5.07 -5.23
N GLY A 123 -4.73 -4.84 -3.97
CA GLY A 123 -6.12 -4.72 -3.55
C GLY A 123 -6.86 -3.62 -4.32
N THR A 124 -6.22 -2.46 -4.46
CA THR A 124 -6.77 -1.33 -5.22
C THR A 124 -6.76 -1.60 -6.73
N LEU A 125 -5.64 -2.04 -7.31
CA LEU A 125 -5.53 -2.34 -8.75
C LEU A 125 -6.62 -3.31 -9.24
N PHE A 126 -6.76 -4.45 -8.57
CA PHE A 126 -7.72 -5.47 -8.99
C PHE A 126 -9.17 -5.08 -8.70
N ALA A 127 -9.43 -4.13 -7.81
CA ALA A 127 -10.78 -3.58 -7.60
C ALA A 127 -11.16 -2.55 -8.67
N VAL A 128 -10.25 -1.64 -9.02
CA VAL A 128 -10.53 -0.65 -10.07
C VAL A 128 -10.54 -1.26 -11.48
N LYS A 129 -9.90 -2.44 -11.65
CA LYS A 129 -9.89 -3.21 -12.91
C LYS A 129 -11.29 -3.37 -13.53
N GLU A 130 -12.30 -3.71 -12.72
CA GLU A 130 -13.68 -3.91 -13.19
C GLU A 130 -14.34 -2.60 -13.69
N LYS A 131 -13.93 -1.46 -13.13
CA LYS A 131 -14.49 -0.15 -13.50
C LYS A 131 -13.76 0.49 -14.67
N LEU A 132 -12.43 0.39 -14.71
CA LEU A 132 -11.58 1.07 -15.69
C LEU A 132 -11.20 0.17 -16.89
N ASN A 133 -11.42 -1.14 -16.79
CA ASN A 133 -11.11 -2.12 -17.84
C ASN A 133 -9.69 -1.98 -18.45
N PRO A 134 -8.63 -1.85 -17.63
CA PRO A 134 -7.30 -1.62 -18.14
C PRO A 134 -6.75 -2.84 -18.87
N THR A 135 -5.95 -2.59 -19.89
CA THR A 135 -5.11 -3.61 -20.53
C THR A 135 -4.03 -4.09 -19.55
N ARG A 136 -3.43 -5.26 -19.83
CA ARG A 136 -2.30 -5.76 -19.02
C ARG A 136 -1.13 -4.78 -18.99
N ALA A 137 -0.88 -4.09 -20.11
CA ALA A 137 0.15 -3.05 -20.19
C ALA A 137 -0.14 -1.89 -19.24
N GLU A 138 -1.38 -1.40 -19.18
CA GLU A 138 -1.77 -0.33 -18.26
C GLU A 138 -1.73 -0.78 -16.78
N MET A 139 -2.02 -2.05 -16.50
CA MET A 139 -1.82 -2.62 -15.16
C MET A 139 -0.34 -2.68 -14.76
N ILE A 140 0.56 -2.92 -15.72
CA ILE A 140 2.01 -2.86 -15.48
C ILE A 140 2.44 -1.40 -15.28
N GLU A 141 1.94 -0.47 -16.09
CA GLU A 141 2.17 0.97 -15.92
C GLU A 141 1.73 1.44 -14.53
N PHE A 142 0.57 1.00 -14.04
CA PHE A 142 0.10 1.28 -12.67
C PHE A 142 1.13 0.90 -11.60
N LEU A 143 1.82 -0.23 -11.77
CA LEU A 143 2.89 -0.65 -10.85
C LEU A 143 4.13 0.24 -10.98
N PHE A 144 4.48 0.70 -12.19
CA PHE A 144 5.56 1.67 -12.38
C PHE A 144 5.23 3.04 -11.78
N THR A 145 3.98 3.53 -11.91
CA THR A 145 3.52 4.74 -11.24
C THR A 145 3.65 4.59 -9.72
N SER A 146 3.14 3.47 -9.18
CA SER A 146 3.27 3.15 -7.75
C SER A 146 4.74 3.13 -7.32
N ALA A 147 5.62 2.52 -8.11
CA ALA A 147 7.05 2.44 -7.85
C ALA A 147 7.74 3.81 -7.90
N ALA A 148 7.33 4.73 -8.77
CA ALA A 148 7.88 6.08 -8.86
C ALA A 148 7.72 6.84 -7.53
N PHE A 149 6.51 6.84 -6.97
CA PHE A 149 6.24 7.45 -5.68
C PHE A 149 6.90 6.69 -4.53
N GLY A 150 6.91 5.36 -4.59
CA GLY A 150 7.61 4.53 -3.61
C GLY A 150 9.12 4.80 -3.59
N PHE A 151 9.73 5.02 -4.75
CA PHE A 151 11.13 5.40 -4.89
C PHE A 151 11.44 6.72 -4.20
N VAL A 152 10.58 7.75 -4.36
CA VAL A 152 10.75 9.03 -3.66
C VAL A 152 10.69 8.84 -2.14
N VAL A 153 9.72 8.07 -1.63
CA VAL A 153 9.59 7.83 -0.19
C VAL A 153 10.79 7.06 0.36
N ALA A 154 11.24 6.02 -0.35
CA ALA A 154 12.37 5.21 0.08
C ALA A 154 13.68 6.00 0.18
N ASN A 155 13.89 6.99 -0.71
CA ASN A 155 15.11 7.80 -0.73
C ASN A 155 15.07 9.02 0.20
N ASN A 156 13.89 9.57 0.50
CA ASN A 156 13.77 10.81 1.26
C ASN A 156 13.18 10.62 2.67
N ALA A 157 12.65 9.45 2.98
CA ALA A 157 12.02 9.16 4.27
C ALA A 157 12.41 7.76 4.78
N SER A 158 11.42 6.95 5.15
CA SER A 158 11.59 5.55 5.52
C SER A 158 10.45 4.73 4.95
N ILE A 159 10.73 3.46 4.67
CA ILE A 159 9.73 2.45 4.34
C ILE A 159 9.64 1.34 5.40
N SER A 160 10.31 1.51 6.55
CA SER A 160 10.37 0.50 7.60
C SER A 160 9.40 0.81 8.73
N GLY A 161 8.54 -0.15 9.08
CA GLY A 161 7.62 -0.05 10.21
C GLY A 161 8.35 0.15 11.54
N ALA A 162 9.41 -0.63 11.76
CA ALA A 162 10.27 -0.53 12.94
C ALA A 162 10.92 0.85 13.10
N ALA A 163 11.31 1.50 11.99
CA ALA A 163 12.02 2.77 12.03
C ALA A 163 11.07 3.98 12.06
N GLY A 164 10.02 3.97 11.23
CA GLY A 164 9.17 5.14 10.97
C GLY A 164 7.71 4.99 11.39
N GLY A 165 7.33 3.86 12.00
CA GLY A 165 5.93 3.51 12.25
C GLY A 165 5.24 2.97 10.99
N CYS A 166 4.00 2.50 11.13
CA CYS A 166 3.25 1.90 10.03
C CYS A 166 2.79 2.94 8.98
N GLN A 167 2.90 4.24 9.29
CA GLN A 167 2.84 5.31 8.28
C GLN A 167 3.88 5.12 7.16
N ALA A 168 5.07 4.61 7.49
CA ALA A 168 6.16 4.38 6.55
C ALA A 168 5.92 3.15 5.64
N GLU A 169 5.09 2.20 6.08
CA GLU A 169 4.77 0.98 5.33
C GLU A 169 3.42 1.11 4.64
N VAL A 170 2.34 0.97 5.41
CA VAL A 170 0.96 0.99 4.89
C VAL A 170 0.60 2.39 4.43
N GLY A 171 1.07 3.45 5.11
CA GLY A 171 0.85 4.81 4.65
C GLY A 171 1.48 5.06 3.28
N SER A 172 2.75 4.71 3.11
CA SER A 172 3.46 4.76 1.82
C SER A 172 2.76 3.95 0.74
N ALA A 173 2.40 2.68 1.02
CA ALA A 173 1.69 1.82 0.07
C ALA A 173 0.34 2.41 -0.36
N SER A 174 -0.36 3.05 0.58
CA SER A 174 -1.63 3.75 0.30
C SER A 174 -1.41 4.95 -0.59
N GLY A 175 -0.41 5.79 -0.32
CA GLY A 175 -0.07 6.94 -1.15
C GLY A 175 0.36 6.55 -2.56
N MET A 176 1.19 5.50 -2.68
CA MET A 176 1.61 4.91 -3.95
C MET A 176 0.40 4.44 -4.77
N ALA A 177 -0.50 3.68 -4.13
CA ALA A 177 -1.71 3.18 -4.78
C ALA A 177 -2.64 4.34 -5.20
N ALA A 178 -2.84 5.35 -4.35
CA ALA A 178 -3.68 6.51 -4.65
C ALA A 178 -3.21 7.22 -5.94
N ALA A 179 -1.91 7.49 -6.03
CA ALA A 179 -1.32 8.14 -7.19
C ALA A 179 -1.44 7.30 -8.46
N ALA A 180 -1.22 5.98 -8.35
CA ALA A 180 -1.36 5.07 -9.49
C ALA A 180 -2.81 4.92 -9.96
N ILE A 181 -3.80 4.95 -9.05
CA ILE A 181 -5.23 4.96 -9.43
C ILE A 181 -5.55 6.23 -10.23
N VAL A 182 -5.04 7.39 -9.81
CA VAL A 182 -5.27 8.65 -10.54
C VAL A 182 -4.75 8.56 -11.98
N GLU A 183 -3.51 8.12 -12.17
CA GLU A 183 -2.93 7.99 -13.52
C GLU A 183 -3.69 6.96 -14.37
N LEU A 184 -4.06 5.82 -13.80
CA LEU A 184 -4.84 4.80 -14.50
C LEU A 184 -6.24 5.30 -14.90
N ALA A 185 -6.83 6.17 -14.09
CA ALA A 185 -8.12 6.81 -14.37
C ALA A 185 -8.01 8.00 -15.34
N GLY A 186 -6.82 8.30 -15.87
CA GLY A 186 -6.58 9.40 -16.82
C GLY A 186 -6.38 10.77 -16.18
N GLY A 187 -6.10 10.82 -14.87
CA GLY A 187 -5.71 12.04 -14.17
C GLY A 187 -4.31 12.52 -14.54
N THR A 188 -4.03 13.78 -14.24
CA THR A 188 -2.72 14.41 -14.50
C THR A 188 -1.65 13.97 -13.50
N PRO A 189 -0.34 14.09 -13.84
CA PRO A 189 0.73 13.86 -12.88
C PRO A 189 0.61 14.71 -11.61
N SER A 190 0.21 15.99 -11.74
CA SER A 190 -0.11 16.84 -10.59
C SER A 190 -1.20 16.25 -9.70
N GLN A 191 -2.32 15.77 -10.27
CA GLN A 191 -3.38 15.12 -9.47
C GLN A 191 -2.89 13.84 -8.77
N ALA A 192 -1.97 13.08 -9.38
CA ALA A 192 -1.40 11.91 -8.74
C ALA A 192 -0.60 12.29 -7.48
N ALA A 193 0.17 13.38 -7.54
CA ALA A 193 0.85 13.94 -6.37
C ALA A 193 -0.14 14.45 -5.31
N GLU A 194 -1.26 15.07 -5.71
CA GLU A 194 -2.33 15.49 -4.78
C GLU A 194 -2.95 14.30 -4.04
N ALA A 195 -3.26 13.21 -4.76
CA ALA A 195 -3.82 12.00 -4.17
C ALA A 195 -2.88 11.37 -3.14
N MET A 196 -1.58 11.31 -3.43
CA MET A 196 -0.58 10.84 -2.47
C MET A 196 -0.52 11.74 -1.24
N ALA A 197 -0.45 13.06 -1.42
CA ALA A 197 -0.40 14.02 -0.32
C ALA A 197 -1.64 13.92 0.59
N ILE A 198 -2.84 13.84 0.00
CA ILE A 198 -4.09 13.64 0.73
C ILE A 198 -4.07 12.33 1.52
N THR A 199 -3.64 11.24 0.87
CA THR A 199 -3.57 9.92 1.51
C THR A 199 -2.62 9.92 2.69
N LEU A 200 -1.38 10.40 2.51
CA LEU A 200 -0.35 10.39 3.54
C LEU A 200 -0.72 11.23 4.76
N LYS A 201 -1.35 12.41 4.58
CA LYS A 201 -1.82 13.23 5.70
C LYS A 201 -2.77 12.49 6.64
N ASN A 202 -3.60 11.58 6.11
CA ASN A 202 -4.49 10.75 6.91
C ASN A 202 -3.78 9.57 7.61
N MET A 203 -2.54 9.29 7.23
CA MET A 203 -1.72 8.18 7.75
C MET A 203 -0.61 8.65 8.70
N LEU A 204 -0.33 9.96 8.78
CA LEU A 204 0.69 10.51 9.65
C LEU A 204 0.44 10.15 11.13
N GLY A 205 1.51 9.72 11.81
CA GLY A 205 1.49 9.29 13.21
C GLY A 205 1.07 7.84 13.43
N LEU A 206 0.79 7.06 12.38
CA LEU A 206 0.40 5.66 12.54
C LEU A 206 1.55 4.81 13.08
N VAL A 207 1.41 4.38 14.34
CA VAL A 207 2.38 3.57 15.10
C VAL A 207 2.53 2.16 14.55
N CYS A 208 3.65 1.47 14.81
CA CYS A 208 3.83 0.07 14.43
C CYS A 208 4.05 -0.79 15.67
N ASP A 209 2.98 -1.33 16.26
CA ASP A 209 3.09 -2.20 17.43
C ASP A 209 2.23 -3.47 17.27
N PRO A 210 2.65 -4.42 16.42
CA PRO A 210 1.86 -5.60 16.09
C PRO A 210 1.86 -6.64 17.22
N VAL A 211 0.71 -7.28 17.43
CA VAL A 211 0.55 -8.36 18.41
C VAL A 211 1.55 -9.47 18.11
N ALA A 212 2.28 -9.89 19.15
CA ALA A 212 3.29 -10.94 19.07
C ALA A 212 4.44 -10.63 18.07
N GLY A 213 4.62 -9.38 17.62
CA GLY A 213 5.60 -9.04 16.60
C GLY A 213 5.26 -9.59 15.21
N LEU A 214 4.02 -10.03 14.99
CA LEU A 214 3.62 -10.73 13.78
C LEU A 214 2.89 -9.82 12.80
N VAL A 215 3.08 -10.08 11.50
CA VAL A 215 2.43 -9.34 10.41
C VAL A 215 0.98 -9.79 10.21
N GLU A 216 0.21 -9.71 11.28
CA GLU A 216 -1.16 -10.21 11.37
C GLU A 216 -2.08 -9.13 11.96
N VAL A 217 -1.94 -8.87 13.26
CA VAL A 217 -2.78 -7.93 14.01
C VAL A 217 -1.94 -6.75 14.45
N PRO A 218 -2.23 -5.51 14.01
CA PRO A 218 -3.37 -5.07 13.20
C PRO A 218 -3.11 -5.03 11.68
N CYS A 219 -1.97 -5.56 11.21
CA CYS A 219 -1.44 -5.36 9.86
C CYS A 219 -2.44 -5.66 8.74
N VAL A 220 -3.20 -6.77 8.83
CA VAL A 220 -4.18 -7.13 7.79
C VAL A 220 -5.29 -6.08 7.66
N LYS A 221 -5.83 -5.60 8.78
CA LYS A 221 -6.89 -4.57 8.80
C LYS A 221 -6.33 -3.20 8.41
N ARG A 222 -5.04 -2.94 8.65
CA ARG A 222 -4.40 -1.71 8.16
C ARG A 222 -4.31 -1.67 6.65
N ASN A 223 -4.08 -2.80 5.98
CA ASN A 223 -4.09 -2.85 4.51
C ASN A 223 -5.49 -2.56 3.94
N ALA A 224 -6.55 -3.08 4.59
CA ALA A 224 -7.92 -2.71 4.26
C ALA A 224 -8.13 -1.18 4.30
N MET A 225 -7.77 -0.56 5.44
CA MET A 225 -7.95 0.88 5.62
C MET A 225 -7.06 1.70 4.68
N GLY A 226 -5.85 1.21 4.38
CA GLY A 226 -4.96 1.80 3.39
C GLY A 226 -5.56 1.81 1.99
N ALA A 227 -6.13 0.69 1.55
CA ALA A 227 -6.82 0.60 0.26
C ALA A 227 -8.04 1.52 0.19
N SER A 228 -8.84 1.60 1.27
CA SER A 228 -9.97 2.51 1.35
C SER A 228 -9.54 3.98 1.25
N ASN A 229 -8.47 4.36 1.95
CA ASN A 229 -7.92 5.71 1.94
C ASN A 229 -7.39 6.08 0.54
N ALA A 230 -6.68 5.14 -0.10
CA ALA A 230 -6.14 5.33 -1.44
C ALA A 230 -7.23 5.58 -2.50
N ILE A 231 -8.29 4.77 -2.52
CA ILE A 231 -9.42 4.95 -3.45
C ILE A 231 -10.11 6.30 -3.22
N THR A 232 -10.37 6.62 -1.95
CA THR A 232 -11.06 7.88 -1.58
C THR A 232 -10.23 9.09 -1.96
N ALA A 233 -8.92 9.09 -1.68
CA ALA A 233 -8.02 10.18 -2.02
C ALA A 233 -7.83 10.34 -3.53
N ALA A 234 -7.81 9.22 -4.28
CA ALA A 234 -7.78 9.27 -5.74
C ALA A 234 -9.04 9.95 -6.32
N ASP A 235 -10.23 9.58 -5.83
CA ASP A 235 -11.49 10.25 -6.22
C ASP A 235 -11.46 11.74 -5.87
N MET A 236 -10.94 12.13 -4.70
CA MET A 236 -10.79 13.53 -4.30
C MET A 236 -9.89 14.30 -5.28
N ALA A 237 -8.72 13.77 -5.62
CA ALA A 237 -7.79 14.43 -6.54
C ALA A 237 -8.35 14.51 -7.97
N LEU A 238 -9.00 13.45 -8.46
CA LEU A 238 -9.68 13.44 -9.75
C LEU A 238 -10.84 14.46 -9.81
N ALA A 239 -11.52 14.70 -8.69
CA ALA A 239 -12.53 15.75 -8.56
C ALA A 239 -11.94 17.18 -8.48
N GLY A 240 -10.62 17.33 -8.48
CA GLY A 240 -9.94 18.63 -8.42
C GLY A 240 -9.70 19.16 -7.00
N ILE A 241 -9.85 18.31 -5.98
CA ILE A 241 -9.48 18.69 -4.59
C ILE A 241 -7.97 18.63 -4.46
N THR A 242 -7.38 19.74 -4.02
CA THR A 242 -5.93 19.86 -3.84
C THR A 242 -5.52 19.84 -2.37
N SER A 243 -4.33 19.32 -2.11
CA SER A 243 -3.63 19.46 -0.85
C SER A 243 -3.11 20.88 -0.71
N ARG A 244 -3.28 21.47 0.48
CA ARG A 244 -2.66 22.76 0.81
C ARG A 244 -1.18 22.67 1.14
N ILE A 245 -0.71 21.48 1.50
CA ILE A 245 0.71 21.20 1.78
C ILE A 245 1.24 20.33 0.64
N PRO A 246 2.33 20.70 -0.04
CA PRO A 246 2.92 19.93 -1.13
C PRO A 246 3.26 18.49 -0.71
N CYS A 247 3.21 17.55 -1.65
CA CYS A 247 3.45 16.13 -1.38
C CYS A 247 4.83 15.88 -0.73
N ASP A 248 5.88 16.52 -1.22
CA ASP A 248 7.24 16.38 -0.69
C ASP A 248 7.34 16.85 0.78
N GLU A 249 6.65 17.92 1.15
CA GLU A 249 6.60 18.38 2.54
C GLU A 249 5.82 17.41 3.45
N VAL A 250 4.77 16.75 2.91
CA VAL A 250 4.05 15.70 3.65
C VAL A 250 4.96 14.47 3.87
N ILE A 251 5.79 14.11 2.89
CA ILE A 251 6.77 13.02 3.01
C ILE A 251 7.85 13.37 4.05
N ASP A 252 8.37 14.60 4.03
CA ASP A 252 9.32 15.08 5.05
C ASP A 252 8.70 15.12 6.46
N ALA A 253 7.44 15.56 6.58
CA ALA A 253 6.71 15.51 7.83
C ALA A 253 6.55 14.06 8.34
N MET A 254 6.22 13.11 7.46
CA MET A 254 6.16 11.68 7.79
C MET A 254 7.51 11.20 8.34
N TYR A 255 8.62 11.55 7.68
CA TYR A 255 9.96 11.18 8.12
C TYR A 255 10.28 11.72 9.53
N LYS A 256 10.04 13.02 9.77
CA LYS A 256 10.27 13.67 11.06
C LYS A 256 9.40 13.09 12.18
N ILE A 257 8.15 12.75 11.90
CA ILE A 257 7.26 12.05 12.84
C ILE A 257 7.85 10.67 13.17
N GLY A 258 8.35 9.94 12.18
CA GLY A 258 9.00 8.65 12.40
C GLY A 258 10.21 8.74 13.34
N LEU A 259 11.10 9.70 13.11
CA LEU A 259 12.28 9.93 13.95
C LEU A 259 11.94 10.27 15.40
N THR A 260 10.85 11.02 15.61
CA THR A 260 10.41 11.48 16.92
C THR A 260 9.45 10.50 17.63
N MET A 261 9.00 9.45 16.94
CA MET A 261 8.10 8.45 17.50
C MET A 261 8.77 7.73 18.70
N PRO A 262 8.14 7.66 19.89
CA PRO A 262 8.70 6.94 21.03
C PRO A 262 8.99 5.48 20.67
N VAL A 263 10.10 4.93 21.18
CA VAL A 263 10.50 3.54 20.95
C VAL A 263 9.36 2.57 21.32
N ALA A 264 8.66 2.84 22.43
CA ALA A 264 7.54 2.02 22.91
C ALA A 264 6.32 1.97 21.97
N LEU A 265 6.23 2.88 20.99
CA LEU A 265 5.17 2.93 19.98
C LEU A 265 5.65 2.43 18.60
N ARG A 266 6.90 1.95 18.53
CA ARG A 266 7.41 1.19 17.39
C ARG A 266 7.29 -0.30 17.74
N GLU A 267 8.02 -1.14 17.01
CA GLU A 267 7.84 -2.61 16.99
C GLU A 267 8.35 -3.32 18.27
N THR A 268 8.36 -2.64 19.42
CA THR A 268 8.93 -3.15 20.68
C THR A 268 7.90 -3.79 21.61
N ALA A 269 6.59 -3.72 21.34
CA ALA A 269 5.55 -4.28 22.19
C ALA A 269 5.46 -3.71 23.61
N GLU A 270 5.93 -2.48 23.80
CA GLU A 270 5.99 -1.85 25.12
C GLU A 270 4.79 -0.92 25.40
N GLY A 271 4.22 -0.27 24.39
CA GLY A 271 3.24 0.81 24.60
C GLY A 271 1.97 0.78 23.74
N GLY A 272 1.91 -0.01 22.67
CA GLY A 272 0.77 -0.02 21.74
C GLY A 272 -0.15 -1.23 21.88
N LEU A 273 -0.66 -1.73 20.75
CA LEU A 273 -1.65 -2.81 20.72
C LEU A 273 -1.09 -4.13 21.27
N ALA A 274 0.18 -4.41 21.02
CA ALA A 274 0.84 -5.63 21.49
C ALA A 274 0.97 -5.65 23.02
N ALA A 275 1.13 -4.47 23.63
CA ALA A 275 1.25 -4.31 25.08
C ALA A 275 -0.08 -4.48 25.86
N THR A 276 -1.22 -4.58 25.17
CA THR A 276 -2.53 -4.77 25.81
C THR A 276 -2.66 -6.14 26.52
N PRO A 277 -3.56 -6.30 27.51
CA PRO A 277 -3.74 -7.59 28.17
C PRO A 277 -4.03 -8.75 27.21
N THR A 278 -4.87 -8.52 26.19
CA THR A 278 -5.14 -9.50 25.14
C THR A 278 -3.92 -9.73 24.24
N GLY A 279 -3.22 -8.67 23.83
CA GLY A 279 -2.00 -8.80 23.01
C GLY A 279 -0.93 -9.65 23.69
N ARG A 280 -0.65 -9.37 24.97
CA ARG A 280 0.30 -10.15 25.79
C ARG A 280 -0.15 -11.59 26.00
N ARG A 281 -1.45 -11.82 26.22
CA ARG A 281 -2.01 -13.17 26.35
C ARG A 281 -1.82 -13.98 25.06
N LEU A 282 -2.21 -13.42 23.91
CA LEU A 282 -2.05 -14.08 22.61
C LEU A 282 -0.58 -14.38 22.30
N ALA A 283 0.32 -13.44 22.59
CA ALA A 283 1.74 -13.66 22.37
C ALA A 283 2.32 -14.78 23.26
N LYS A 284 1.83 -14.91 24.51
CA LYS A 284 2.18 -16.02 25.39
C LYS A 284 1.62 -17.36 24.88
N GLU A 285 0.40 -17.38 24.36
CA GLU A 285 -0.20 -18.59 23.77
C GLU A 285 0.59 -19.09 22.55
N ILE A 286 1.11 -18.16 21.74
CA ILE A 286 1.90 -18.49 20.55
C ILE A 286 3.33 -18.95 20.90
N PHE A 287 4.01 -18.27 21.82
CA PHE A 287 5.43 -18.52 22.10
C PHE A 287 5.75 -19.25 23.42
N GLY A 288 4.74 -19.57 24.24
CA GLY A 288 4.89 -20.27 25.52
C GLY A 288 5.38 -19.40 26.70
N SER A 289 6.28 -18.43 26.45
CA SER A 289 6.70 -17.43 27.44
C SER A 289 7.12 -16.12 26.76
N TYR A 290 6.55 -15.00 27.19
CA TYR A 290 6.91 -13.65 26.72
C TYR A 290 7.99 -13.08 27.65
N LYS A 291 9.11 -12.59 27.11
CA LYS A 291 10.11 -11.82 27.87
C LYS A 291 9.64 -10.38 28.00
#